data_AF-A0A849TCN2-F1
#
_entry.id   AF-A0A849TCN2-F1
#
_cell.length_a   1.000
_cell.length_b   1.000
_cell.length_c   1.000
_cell.angle_alpha   90.00
_cell.angle_beta   90.00
_cell.angle_gamma   90.00
#
_symmetry.space_group_name_H-M   'P 1'
#
loop_
_entity.id
_entity.type
_entity.pdbx_description
1 polymer ?
#
loop_
_entity_poly.entity_id
_entity_poly.type
_entity_poly.pdbx_seq_one_letter_code
_entity_poly.pdbx_strand_id
1 'polypeptide(L)'
;MSHKPKDQGAHAFPCPDTQYNYHQEGMMMRQWYAGQALAGLLACNDGAGAHWGAFAADAFAIADAMIGHENAERSLTQTATVTP
;
A
#
# COMPACT_ATOMS: atom_id res chain seq x y z
N MET A 1 -5.39 -22.44 15.23
CA MET A 1 -4.08 -22.15 14.61
C MET A 1 -4.11 -20.73 14.10
N SER A 2 -3.22 -19.89 14.64
CA SER A 2 -3.17 -18.43 14.49
C SER A 2 -2.69 -18.01 13.09
N HIS A 3 -3.41 -17.12 12.41
CA HIS A 3 -2.89 -16.33 11.29
C HIS A 3 -3.21 -14.86 11.57
N LYS A 4 -2.22 -14.11 12.06
CA LYS A 4 -2.24 -12.65 12.04
C LYS A 4 -1.56 -12.21 10.75
N PRO A 5 -2.23 -11.48 9.85
CA PRO A 5 -1.56 -10.52 9.00
C PRO A 5 -1.61 -9.17 9.73
N LYS A 6 -0.67 -8.96 10.66
CA LYS A 6 -0.20 -7.59 10.95
C LYS A 6 0.78 -7.27 9.81
N ASP A 7 0.74 -6.05 9.28
CA ASP A 7 1.67 -5.49 8.27
C ASP A 7 1.08 -5.19 6.87
N GLN A 8 -0.24 -4.99 6.73
CA GLN A 8 -0.83 -4.59 5.43
C GLN A 8 -0.89 -3.06 5.17
N GLY A 9 -0.16 -2.26 5.95
CA GLY A 9 -0.24 -0.80 5.90
C GLY A 9 -1.57 -0.26 6.45
N ALA A 10 -1.61 1.02 6.83
CA ALA A 10 -2.85 1.66 7.26
C ALA A 10 -3.86 1.74 6.09
N HIS A 11 -5.13 2.07 6.37
CA HIS A 11 -6.08 2.37 5.30
C HIS A 11 -5.63 3.63 4.54
N ALA A 12 -5.69 3.60 3.21
CA ALA A 12 -5.38 4.77 2.36
C ALA A 12 -6.32 5.95 2.65
N PHE A 13 -7.55 5.64 3.08
CA PHE A 13 -8.57 6.60 3.49
C PHE A 13 -9.13 6.17 4.86
N PRO A 14 -8.61 6.70 5.98
CA PRO A 14 -9.13 6.38 7.30
C PRO A 14 -10.55 6.96 7.47
N CYS A 15 -11.54 6.10 7.72
CA CYS A 15 -12.89 6.51 8.06
C CYS A 15 -13.02 6.57 9.60
N PRO A 16 -13.40 7.70 10.20
CA PRO A 16 -13.55 7.80 11.66
C PRO A 16 -14.67 6.88 12.14
N ASP A 17 -14.44 6.16 13.24
CA ASP A 17 -15.45 5.32 13.87
C ASP A 17 -16.62 6.18 14.35
N THR A 18 -17.80 6.01 13.73
CA THR A 18 -19.06 6.56 14.22
C THR A 18 -19.85 5.46 14.91
N GLN A 19 -20.71 5.85 15.87
CA GLN A 19 -21.53 4.96 16.69
C GLN A 19 -22.51 4.06 15.88
N TYR A 20 -22.61 4.28 14.56
CA TYR A 20 -23.46 3.55 13.61
C TYR A 20 -22.69 3.00 12.39
N ASN A 21 -21.35 3.00 12.42
CA ASN A 21 -20.54 2.51 11.30
C ASN A 21 -20.65 0.99 11.18
N TYR A 22 -21.34 0.53 10.13
CA TYR A 22 -21.01 -0.76 9.52
C TYR A 22 -19.51 -0.77 9.26
N HIS A 23 -18.83 -1.88 9.55
CA HIS A 23 -17.39 -2.02 9.36
C HIS A 23 -17.05 -1.74 7.88
N GLN A 24 -16.60 -0.53 7.58
CA GLN A 24 -16.14 -0.17 6.24
C GLN A 24 -14.66 -0.52 6.17
N GLU A 25 -14.34 -1.67 5.58
CA GLU A 25 -12.97 -1.94 5.14
C GLU A 25 -12.64 -0.96 4.01
N GLY A 26 -12.09 0.21 4.39
CA GLY A 26 -11.53 1.15 3.44
C GLY A 26 -10.38 0.51 2.66
N MET A 27 -10.06 1.04 1.47
CA MET A 27 -8.97 0.53 0.65
C MET A 27 -7.64 0.55 1.43
N MET A 28 -6.93 -0.57 1.44
CA MET A 28 -5.61 -0.68 2.09
C MET A 28 -4.60 0.19 1.35
N MET A 29 -3.63 0.78 2.06
CA MET A 29 -2.57 1.60 1.42
C MET A 29 -1.86 0.85 0.29
N ARG A 30 -1.66 -0.45 0.48
CA ARG A 30 -1.10 -1.37 -0.53
C ARG A 30 -1.92 -1.39 -1.83
N GLN A 31 -3.24 -1.46 -1.71
CA GLN A 31 -4.13 -1.48 -2.88
C GLN A 31 -4.14 -0.14 -3.61
N TRP A 32 -4.08 0.96 -2.85
CA TRP A 32 -4.03 2.30 -3.43
C TRP A 32 -2.74 2.55 -4.21
N TYR A 33 -1.58 2.23 -3.63
CA TYR A 33 -0.30 2.33 -4.34
C TYR A 33 -0.24 1.41 -5.56
N ALA A 34 -0.73 0.17 -5.44
CA ALA A 34 -0.76 -0.75 -6.58
C ALA A 34 -1.61 -0.19 -7.72
N GLY A 35 -2.74 0.47 -7.43
CA GLY A 35 -3.56 1.13 -8.45
C GLY A 35 -2.82 2.26 -9.18
N GLN A 36 -2.07 3.09 -8.45
CA GLN A 36 -1.25 4.16 -9.05
C GLN A 36 -0.12 3.60 -9.92
N ALA A 37 0.59 2.59 -9.41
CA ALA A 37 1.66 1.92 -10.15
C ALA A 37 1.15 1.27 -11.44
N LEU A 38 0.01 0.58 -11.35
CA LEU A 38 -0.63 -0.05 -12.51
C LEU A 38 -1.04 0.98 -13.56
N ALA A 39 -1.60 2.13 -13.16
CA ALA A 39 -1.95 3.20 -14.10
C ALA A 39 -0.73 3.71 -14.87
N GLY A 40 0.42 3.86 -14.20
CA GLY A 40 1.68 4.22 -14.84
C GLY A 40 2.22 3.13 -15.78
N LEU A 41 2.18 1.87 -15.35
CA LEU A 41 2.61 0.72 -16.17
C LEU A 41 1.78 0.57 -17.44
N LEU A 42 0.48 0.84 -17.37
CA LEU A 42 -0.44 0.75 -18.52
C LEU A 42 -0.42 1.97 -19.43
N ALA A 43 0.28 3.05 -19.04
CA ALA A 43 0.40 4.24 -19.87
C ALA A 43 1.41 4.06 -21.03
N CYS A 44 2.24 3.01 -21.02
CA CYS A 44 3.15 2.72 -22.13
C CYS A 44 2.40 2.08 -23.31
N ASN A 45 2.71 2.50 -24.53
CA ASN A 45 2.05 2.04 -25.76
C ASN A 45 2.64 0.73 -26.32
N ASP A 46 3.45 0.03 -25.53
CA ASP A 46 4.20 -1.16 -25.95
C ASP A 46 3.35 -2.44 -25.81
N GLY A 47 2.02 -2.31 -25.80
CA GLY A 47 1.04 -3.35 -25.49
C GLY A 47 0.99 -4.56 -26.44
N ALA A 48 1.91 -4.65 -27.40
CA ALA A 48 2.11 -5.83 -28.24
C ALA A 48 2.74 -6.97 -27.41
N GLY A 49 1.93 -7.62 -26.57
CA GLY A 49 2.36 -8.73 -25.71
C GLY A 49 2.03 -8.56 -24.23
N ALA A 50 1.13 -7.63 -23.87
CA ALA A 50 0.76 -7.36 -22.48
C ALA A 50 0.28 -8.61 -21.72
N HIS A 51 1.07 -9.05 -20.74
CA HIS A 51 0.68 -10.06 -19.76
C HIS A 51 0.06 -9.37 -18.54
N TRP A 52 -1.27 -9.25 -18.51
CA TRP A 52 -2.00 -8.57 -17.42
C TRP A 52 -1.62 -9.03 -16.01
N GLY A 53 -1.31 -10.32 -15.85
CA GLY A 53 -0.84 -10.87 -14.58
C GLY A 53 0.53 -10.34 -14.15
N ALA A 54 1.44 -10.06 -15.08
CA ALA A 54 2.75 -9.49 -14.80
C ALA A 54 2.60 -8.04 -14.31
N PHE A 55 1.78 -7.22 -14.98
CA PHE A 55 1.52 -5.86 -14.53
C PHE A 55 0.90 -5.79 -13.13
N ALA A 56 -0.01 -6.70 -12.80
CA ALA A 56 -0.57 -6.77 -11.45
C ALA A 56 0.51 -7.13 -10.41
N ALA A 57 1.38 -8.10 -10.71
CA ALA A 57 2.47 -8.48 -9.82
C ALA A 57 3.47 -7.33 -9.62
N ASP A 58 3.89 -6.67 -10.70
CA ASP A 58 4.82 -5.54 -10.67
C ASP A 58 4.23 -4.36 -9.90
N ALA A 59 2.95 -4.04 -10.11
CA ALA A 59 2.26 -2.98 -9.40
C ALA A 59 2.24 -3.22 -7.87
N PHE A 60 2.00 -4.45 -7.44
CA PHE A 60 2.04 -4.80 -6.02
C PHE A 60 3.46 -4.79 -5.46
N ALA A 61 4.47 -5.21 -6.22
CA ALA A 61 5.86 -5.12 -5.80
C ALA A 61 6.31 -3.67 -5.60
N ILE A 62 5.90 -2.76 -6.49
CA ILE A 62 6.13 -1.31 -6.35
C ILE A 62 5.44 -0.79 -5.09
N ALA A 63 4.18 -1.18 -4.84
CA ALA A 63 3.44 -0.78 -3.65
C ALA A 63 4.14 -1.21 -2.34
N ASP A 64 4.61 -2.46 -2.29
CA ASP A 64 5.30 -3.01 -1.13
C ASP A 64 6.64 -2.27 -0.88
N ALA A 65 7.35 -1.86 -1.94
CA ALA A 65 8.57 -1.04 -1.83
C ALA A 65 8.30 0.36 -1.26
N MET A 66 7.20 1.01 -1.68
CA MET A 66 6.81 2.33 -1.16
C MET A 66 6.48 2.27 0.34
N ILE A 67 5.69 1.26 0.75
CA ILE A 67 5.37 1.03 2.17
C ILE A 67 6.65 0.74 2.98
N GLY A 68 7.56 -0.06 2.43
CA GLY A 68 8.86 -0.32 3.04
C GLY A 68 9.67 0.97 3.28
N HIS A 69 9.72 1.86 2.29
CA HIS A 69 10.38 3.16 2.40
C HIS A 69 9.74 4.03 3.49
N GLU A 70 8.42 4.17 3.52
CA GLU A 70 7.73 4.96 4.55
C GLU A 70 7.96 4.43 5.97
N ASN A 71 7.96 3.11 6.14
CA ASN A 71 8.24 2.47 7.42
C ASN A 71 9.68 2.74 7.89
N ALA A 72 10.64 2.74 6.96
CA ALA A 72 12.03 3.08 7.25
C ALA A 72 12.16 4.55 7.70
N GLU A 73 11.57 5.49 6.95
CA GLU A 73 11.56 6.93 7.28
C GLU A 73 10.91 7.21 8.64
N ARG A 74 9.78 6.55 8.93
CA ARG A 74 9.10 6.66 10.22
C ARG A 74 9.98 6.16 11.37
N SER A 75 10.70 5.07 11.15
CA SER A 75 11.62 4.49 12.15
C SER A 75 12.78 5.44 12.45
N LEU A 76 13.36 6.06 11.43
CA LEU A 76 14.45 7.05 11.56
C LEU A 76 13.98 8.31 12.32
N THR A 77 12.79 8.81 12.00
CA THR A 77 12.20 9.99 12.65
C THR A 77 11.88 9.74 14.12
N GLN A 78 11.48 8.52 14.46
CA GLN A 78 11.14 8.13 15.83
C GLN A 78 12.39 7.91 16.72
N THR A 79 13.54 7.56 16.14
CA THR A 79 14.82 7.52 16.87
C THR A 79 15.42 8.89 17.14
N ALA A 80 15.12 9.90 16.33
CA ALA A 80 15.66 11.25 16.48
C ALA A 80 15.01 12.07 17.62
N THR A 81 13.81 11.69 18.07
CA THR A 81 13.04 12.40 19.11
C THR A 81 13.24 11.87 20.52
N VAL A 82 14.06 10.81 20.70
CA VAL A 82 14.29 10.13 22.00
C VAL A 82 15.72 10.37 22.52
N THR A 83 16.25 11.59 22.36
CA THR A 83 17.51 11.99 23.03
C THR A 83 17.16 13.02 24.14
N PRO A 84 17.40 12.71 25.43
CA PRO A 84 17.15 13.61 26.55
C PRO A 84 18.13 14.80 26.61
#